data_AF-A0A343TFE2-F1
#
_entry.id   AF-A0A343TFE2-F1
#
_cell.length_a   1.000
_cell.length_b   1.000
_cell.length_c   1.000
_cell.angle_alpha   90.00
_cell.angle_beta   90.00
_cell.angle_gamma   90.00
#
_symmetry.space_group_name_H-M   'P 1'
#
loop_
_entity.id
_entity.type
_entity.pdbx_description
1 polymer ?
#
loop_
_entity_poly.entity_id
_entity_poly.type
_entity_poly.pdbx_seq_one_letter_code
_entity_poly.pdbx_strand_id
1 'polypeptide(L)'
;MLIDLFAERTDWTYYDRLKVATPNDEWDHVVDTIVDRLDRRWAAETIVEIYLREERIEDAFETVTDVQDLDLFEAYIDQLGDHDPAAYFDAYRREIKNAAADASRRKYYRQVAEHLQTIRTLGRDRRFENLVSFLRDEYSNRPAFLDELEKVGV
;
A
#
# COMPACT_ATOMS: atom_id res chain seq x y z
N MET A 1 23.63 12.78 13.32
CA MET A 1 22.53 13.13 14.26
C MET A 1 21.65 11.90 14.44
N LEU A 2 20.85 11.78 15.53
CA LEU A 2 19.98 10.60 15.71
C LEU A 2 18.97 10.43 14.56
N ILE A 3 18.51 11.53 13.96
CA ILE A 3 17.65 11.51 12.77
C ILE A 3 18.37 10.84 11.59
N ASP A 4 19.65 11.15 11.35
CA ASP A 4 20.42 10.50 10.26
C ASP A 4 20.56 8.99 10.52
N LEU A 5 20.83 8.60 11.78
CA LEU A 5 20.96 7.20 12.15
C LEU A 5 19.65 6.42 11.96
N PHE A 6 18.51 7.02 12.26
CA PHE A 6 17.21 6.41 11.97
C PHE A 6 16.96 6.34 10.47
N ALA A 7 17.15 7.42 9.72
CA ALA A 7 16.91 7.45 8.27
C ALA A 7 17.78 6.44 7.51
N GLU A 8 19.01 6.20 7.96
CA GLU A 8 19.92 5.24 7.34
C GLU A 8 19.65 3.78 7.71
N ARG A 9 19.18 3.51 8.94
CA ARG A 9 19.13 2.16 9.50
C ARG A 9 17.73 1.63 9.76
N THR A 10 16.73 2.52 9.73
CA THR A 10 15.33 2.26 10.09
C THR A 10 15.21 1.50 11.42
N ASP A 11 16.11 1.78 12.36
CA ASP A 11 16.14 1.17 13.70
C ASP A 11 15.34 2.03 14.67
N TRP A 12 14.16 1.53 15.03
CA TRP A 12 13.20 2.16 15.93
C TRP A 12 13.79 2.57 17.30
N THR A 13 14.90 1.96 17.74
CA THR A 13 15.60 2.39 18.95
C THR A 13 16.07 3.85 18.86
N TYR A 14 16.47 4.31 17.67
CA TYR A 14 16.86 5.71 17.46
C TYR A 14 15.64 6.65 17.45
N TYR A 15 14.52 6.19 16.89
CA TYR A 15 13.25 6.92 16.88
C TYR A 15 12.73 7.13 18.30
N ASP A 16 12.69 6.08 19.12
CA ASP A 16 12.24 6.15 20.51
C ASP A 16 13.11 7.09 21.35
N ARG A 17 14.44 7.06 21.13
CA ARG A 17 15.37 8.00 21.79
C ARG A 17 15.13 9.44 21.37
N LEU A 18 14.84 9.70 20.10
CA LEU A 18 14.48 11.04 19.63
C LEU A 18 13.19 11.51 20.30
N LYS A 19 12.16 10.66 20.33
CA LYS A 19 10.86 10.98 20.95
C LYS A 19 10.99 11.35 22.42
N VAL A 20 11.79 10.61 23.19
CA VAL A 20 12.05 10.90 24.62
C VAL A 20 12.87 12.19 24.82
N ALA A 21 13.79 12.49 23.90
CA ALA A 21 14.71 13.62 24.04
C ALA A 21 14.14 14.95 23.50
N THR A 22 13.02 14.92 22.78
CA THR A 22 12.44 16.08 22.09
C THR A 22 11.25 16.62 22.90
N PRO A 23 11.15 17.94 23.12
CA PRO A 23 9.94 18.54 23.67
C PRO A 23 8.70 18.21 22.82
N ASN A 24 7.55 18.02 23.45
CA ASN A 24 6.32 17.63 22.76
C ASN A 24 5.89 18.64 21.68
N ASP A 25 6.13 19.94 21.89
CA ASP A 25 5.82 21.02 20.95
C ASP A 25 6.77 21.11 19.75
N GLU A 26 7.91 20.41 19.81
CA GLU A 26 8.87 20.30 18.70
C GLU A 26 8.80 18.94 17.99
N TRP A 27 8.10 17.95 18.57
CA TRP A 27 8.11 16.57 18.09
C TRP A 27 7.55 16.41 16.69
N ASP A 28 6.43 17.04 16.37
CA ASP A 28 5.82 16.97 15.04
C ASP A 28 6.79 17.44 13.95
N HIS A 29 7.55 18.50 14.22
CA HIS A 29 8.58 19.00 13.29
C HIS A 29 9.74 18.02 13.12
N VAL A 30 10.12 17.30 14.18
CA VAL A 30 11.14 16.24 14.10
C VAL A 30 10.64 15.07 13.26
N VAL A 31 9.37 14.66 13.41
CA VAL A 31 8.74 13.61 12.60
C VAL A 31 8.75 14.01 11.12
N ASP A 32 8.30 15.22 10.80
CA ASP A 32 8.33 15.73 9.42
C ASP A 32 9.76 15.72 8.85
N THR A 33 10.74 16.15 9.65
CA THR A 33 12.16 16.15 9.26
C THR A 33 12.70 14.73 9.01
N ILE A 34 12.24 13.74 9.78
CA ILE A 34 12.59 12.33 9.55
C ILE A 34 12.00 11.87 8.22
N VAL A 35 10.70 12.09 8.00
CA VAL A 35 10.01 11.65 6.79
C VAL A 35 10.60 12.31 5.53
N ASP A 36 10.93 13.60 5.58
CA ASP A 36 11.56 14.34 4.47
C ASP A 36 12.94 13.79 4.07
N ARG A 37 13.60 13.06 4.97
CA ARG A 37 14.89 12.41 4.69
C ARG A 37 14.76 11.01 4.10
N LEU A 38 13.58 10.40 4.23
CA LEU A 38 13.29 9.09 3.66
C LEU A 38 12.84 9.26 2.20
N ASP A 39 13.48 8.56 1.27
CA ASP A 39 13.01 8.54 -0.11
C ASP A 39 11.73 7.69 -0.19
N ARG A 40 10.59 8.33 -0.45
CA ARG A 40 9.27 7.70 -0.56
C ARG A 40 9.26 6.49 -1.49
N ARG A 41 10.15 6.40 -2.50
CA ARG A 41 10.20 5.24 -3.40
C ARG A 41 10.78 3.99 -2.77
N TRP A 42 11.62 4.13 -1.75
CA TRP A 42 12.34 3.02 -1.12
C TRP A 42 11.94 2.78 0.33
N ALA A 43 11.34 3.79 0.96
CA ALA A 43 11.01 3.78 2.38
C ALA A 43 9.51 4.03 2.65
N ALA A 44 8.63 3.82 1.66
CA ALA A 44 7.19 4.01 1.81
C ALA A 44 6.64 3.26 3.04
N GLU A 45 7.00 1.99 3.21
CA GLU A 45 6.60 1.18 4.36
C GLU A 45 7.02 1.85 5.68
N THR A 46 8.29 2.25 5.82
CA THR A 46 8.77 2.95 7.01
C THR A 46 8.02 4.26 7.26
N ILE A 47 7.72 5.03 6.22
CA ILE A 47 6.97 6.30 6.33
C ILE A 47 5.54 6.02 6.83
N VAL A 48 4.87 5.00 6.29
CA VAL A 48 3.54 4.59 6.76
C VAL A 48 3.59 4.16 8.22
N GLU A 49 4.59 3.37 8.63
CA GLU A 49 4.75 2.96 10.03
C GLU A 49 4.98 4.15 10.97
N ILE A 50 5.74 5.16 10.55
CA ILE A 50 5.93 6.40 11.33
C ILE A 50 4.58 7.07 11.54
N TYR A 51 3.83 7.29 10.46
CA TYR A 51 2.54 7.98 10.54
C TYR A 51 1.51 7.22 11.38
N LEU A 52 1.45 5.88 11.26
CA LEU A 52 0.58 5.06 12.11
C LEU A 52 0.96 5.16 13.59
N ARG A 53 2.26 5.18 13.93
CA ARG A 53 2.73 5.34 15.32
C ARG A 53 2.45 6.71 15.91
N GLU A 54 2.35 7.73 15.07
CA GLU A 54 2.00 9.10 15.46
C GLU A 54 0.51 9.42 15.30
N GLU A 55 -0.34 8.40 15.06
CA GLU A 55 -1.79 8.54 14.85
C GLU A 55 -2.17 9.48 13.68
N ARG A 56 -1.24 9.68 12.74
CA ARG A 56 -1.41 10.48 11.51
C ARG A 56 -2.00 9.63 10.39
N ILE A 57 -3.25 9.20 10.58
CA ILE A 57 -3.92 8.24 9.69
C ILE A 57 -4.07 8.76 8.26
N GLU A 58 -4.38 10.05 8.08
CA GLU A 58 -4.51 10.64 6.74
C GLU A 58 -3.17 10.62 5.98
N ASP A 59 -2.06 11.00 6.63
CA ASP A 59 -0.74 10.98 6.00
C ASP A 59 -0.29 9.55 5.64
N ALA A 60 -0.62 8.57 6.49
CA ALA A 60 -0.40 7.15 6.21
C ALA A 60 -1.20 6.69 4.99
N PHE A 61 -2.48 7.08 4.93
CA PHE A 61 -3.39 6.77 3.83
C PHE A 61 -2.91 7.37 2.50
N GLU A 62 -2.55 8.66 2.48
CA GLU A 62 -2.00 9.32 1.31
C GLU A 62 -0.71 8.64 0.83
N THR A 63 0.18 8.28 1.77
CA THR A 63 1.43 7.58 1.43
C THR A 63 1.17 6.25 0.73
N VAL A 64 0.22 5.44 1.19
CA VAL A 64 -0.11 4.17 0.53
C VAL A 64 -0.78 4.40 -0.83
N THR A 65 -1.70 5.35 -0.92
CA THR A 65 -2.52 5.55 -2.13
C THR A 65 -1.81 6.30 -3.26
N ASP A 66 -0.74 7.04 -2.96
CA ASP A 66 0.09 7.75 -3.94
C ASP A 66 1.22 6.89 -4.53
N VAL A 67 1.63 5.82 -3.83
CA VAL A 67 2.70 4.93 -4.28
C VAL A 67 2.14 3.84 -5.18
N GLN A 68 2.83 3.56 -6.29
CA GLN A 68 2.47 2.48 -7.23
C GLN A 68 3.04 1.14 -6.76
N ASP A 69 2.61 0.67 -5.59
CA ASP A 69 3.10 -0.57 -4.97
C ASP A 69 1.94 -1.41 -4.41
N LEU A 70 1.66 -2.53 -5.05
CA LEU A 70 0.58 -3.44 -4.66
C LEU A 70 0.85 -4.16 -3.33
N ASP A 71 2.12 -4.40 -3.01
CA ASP A 71 2.49 -5.08 -1.76
C ASP A 71 2.25 -4.13 -0.58
N LEU A 72 2.46 -2.83 -0.79
CA LEU A 72 2.14 -1.79 0.19
C LEU A 72 0.63 -1.70 0.46
N PHE A 73 -0.20 -1.73 -0.59
CA PHE A 73 -1.65 -1.77 -0.43
C PHE A 73 -2.12 -3.01 0.35
N GLU A 74 -1.52 -4.17 0.10
CA GLU A 74 -1.84 -5.40 0.81
C GLU A 74 -1.43 -5.34 2.28
N ALA A 75 -0.24 -4.82 2.57
CA ALA A 75 0.30 -4.77 3.93
C ALA A 75 -0.51 -3.91 4.90
N TYR A 76 -1.15 -2.85 4.40
CA TYR A 76 -1.85 -1.85 5.23
C TYR A 76 -3.37 -1.83 5.07
N ILE A 77 -3.94 -2.81 4.37
CA ILE A 77 -5.38 -2.85 4.11
C ILE A 77 -6.21 -2.95 5.39
N ASP A 78 -5.73 -3.66 6.40
CA ASP A 78 -6.44 -3.83 7.68
C ASP A 78 -6.43 -2.55 8.53
N GLN A 79 -5.38 -1.74 8.42
CA GLN A 79 -5.19 -0.51 9.19
C GLN A 79 -5.83 0.71 8.51
N LEU A 80 -5.78 0.76 7.18
CA LEU A 80 -6.15 1.95 6.39
C LEU A 80 -7.39 1.74 5.51
N GLY A 81 -7.78 0.49 5.25
CA GLY A 81 -8.92 0.18 4.39
C GLY A 81 -10.26 0.66 4.93
N ASP A 82 -10.41 0.75 6.26
CA ASP A 82 -11.63 1.24 6.91
C ASP A 82 -11.69 2.78 7.04
N HIS A 83 -10.57 3.48 6.84
CA HIS A 83 -10.50 4.95 6.95
C HIS A 83 -11.27 5.64 5.82
N ASP A 84 -10.97 5.27 4.57
CA ASP A 84 -11.78 5.59 3.40
C ASP A 84 -11.80 4.38 2.44
N PRO A 85 -12.76 3.43 2.62
CA PRO A 85 -12.82 2.21 1.82
C PRO A 85 -13.00 2.48 0.33
N ALA A 86 -13.70 3.56 -0.03
CA ALA A 86 -13.98 3.89 -1.41
C ALA A 86 -12.72 4.38 -2.12
N ALA A 87 -11.98 5.31 -1.50
CA ALA A 87 -10.75 5.85 -2.05
C ALA A 87 -9.63 4.79 -2.06
N TYR A 88 -9.51 3.99 -1.00
CA TYR A 88 -8.52 2.90 -0.93
C TYR A 88 -8.76 1.87 -2.04
N PHE A 89 -10.02 1.45 -2.21
CA PHE A 89 -10.40 0.53 -3.28
C PHE A 89 -10.09 1.11 -4.66
N ASP A 90 -10.42 2.37 -4.91
CA ASP A 90 -10.20 2.99 -6.23
C ASP A 90 -8.71 3.14 -6.57
N ALA A 91 -7.87 3.46 -5.58
CA ALA A 91 -6.41 3.52 -5.74
C ALA A 91 -5.81 2.12 -5.96
N TYR A 92 -6.16 1.14 -5.12
CA TYR A 92 -5.65 -0.22 -5.24
C TYR A 92 -6.10 -0.88 -6.55
N ARG A 93 -7.36 -0.67 -6.96
CA ARG A 93 -7.89 -1.12 -8.25
C ARG A 93 -7.09 -0.59 -9.44
N ARG A 94 -6.68 0.68 -9.39
CA ARG A 94 -5.87 1.29 -10.45
C ARG A 94 -4.55 0.56 -10.60
N GLU A 95 -3.87 0.28 -9.50
CA GLU A 95 -2.59 -0.44 -9.53
C GLU A 95 -2.75 -1.91 -9.95
N ILE A 96 -3.83 -2.58 -9.54
CA ILE A 96 -4.14 -3.95 -10.00
C ILE A 96 -4.28 -3.98 -11.53
N LYS A 97 -4.96 -2.97 -12.11
CA LYS A 97 -5.11 -2.87 -13.56
C LYS A 97 -3.77 -2.62 -14.26
N ASN A 98 -2.92 -1.76 -13.71
CA ASN A 98 -1.58 -1.48 -14.24
C ASN A 98 -0.75 -2.78 -14.25
N ALA A 99 -0.71 -3.49 -13.12
CA ALA A 99 0.01 -4.77 -13.03
C ALA A 99 -0.53 -5.84 -13.98
N ALA A 100 -1.85 -5.91 -14.18
CA ALA A 100 -2.45 -6.84 -15.14
C ALA A 100 -2.05 -6.53 -16.60
N ALA A 101 -1.92 -5.25 -16.94
CA ALA A 101 -1.49 -4.81 -18.26
C ALA A 101 -0.03 -5.21 -18.53
N ASP A 102 0.84 -4.98 -17.55
CA ASP A 102 2.28 -5.26 -17.63
C ASP A 102 2.61 -6.75 -17.47
N ALA A 103 1.71 -7.53 -16.87
CA ALA A 103 1.90 -8.96 -16.67
C ALA A 103 2.03 -9.69 -18.01
N SER A 104 3.19 -10.32 -18.20
CA SER A 104 3.52 -11.10 -19.42
C SER A 104 3.80 -12.58 -19.12
N ARG A 105 3.84 -12.96 -17.84
CA ARG A 105 4.18 -14.32 -17.39
C ARG A 105 3.21 -14.79 -16.33
N ARG A 106 3.01 -16.10 -16.26
CA ARG A 106 2.08 -16.74 -15.33
C ARG A 106 2.30 -16.36 -13.86
N LYS A 107 3.55 -16.12 -13.44
CA LYS A 107 3.83 -15.67 -12.06
C LYS A 107 3.15 -14.31 -11.75
N TYR A 108 3.16 -13.39 -12.70
CA TYR A 108 2.60 -12.05 -12.53
C TYR A 108 1.06 -12.09 -12.57
N TYR A 109 0.48 -12.97 -13.40
CA TYR A 109 -0.96 -13.24 -13.37
C TYR A 109 -1.42 -13.74 -12.00
N ARG A 110 -0.64 -14.63 -11.38
CA ARG A 110 -0.94 -15.11 -10.04
C ARG A 110 -0.90 -13.98 -9.01
N GLN A 111 0.13 -13.14 -9.05
CA GLN A 111 0.23 -11.98 -8.15
C GLN A 111 -1.00 -11.06 -8.28
N VAL A 112 -1.43 -10.76 -9.51
CA VAL A 112 -2.66 -9.99 -9.74
C VAL A 112 -3.90 -10.67 -9.16
N ALA A 113 -4.02 -12.00 -9.31
CA ALA A 113 -5.11 -12.78 -8.73
C ALA A 113 -5.10 -12.77 -7.19
N GLU A 114 -3.92 -12.85 -6.57
CA GLU A 114 -3.73 -12.75 -5.12
C GLU A 114 -4.18 -11.38 -4.60
N HIS A 115 -3.76 -10.27 -5.23
CA HIS A 115 -4.24 -8.94 -4.84
C HIS A 115 -5.73 -8.72 -5.08
N LEU A 116 -6.34 -9.36 -6.09
CA LEU A 116 -7.79 -9.35 -6.25
C LEU A 116 -8.50 -10.07 -5.10
N GLN A 117 -7.90 -11.12 -4.54
CA GLN A 117 -8.43 -11.77 -3.35
C GLN A 117 -8.30 -10.86 -2.12
N THR A 118 -7.21 -10.10 -2.01
CA THR A 118 -6.97 -9.14 -0.94
C THR A 118 -7.93 -7.95 -1.01
N ILE A 119 -8.00 -7.21 -2.13
CA ILE A 119 -8.89 -6.05 -2.26
C ILE A 119 -10.38 -6.39 -2.06
N ARG A 120 -10.76 -7.66 -2.27
CA ARG A 120 -12.11 -8.18 -2.00
C ARG A 120 -12.52 -8.06 -0.53
N THR A 121 -11.58 -7.97 0.40
CA THR A 121 -11.89 -7.81 1.84
C THR A 121 -12.54 -6.46 2.14
N LEU A 122 -12.28 -5.42 1.32
CA LEU A 122 -12.93 -4.11 1.40
C LEU A 122 -14.42 -4.16 1.02
N GLY A 123 -14.85 -5.26 0.40
CA GLY A 123 -16.25 -5.49 0.03
C GLY A 123 -16.41 -6.18 -1.32
N ARG A 124 -17.50 -6.94 -1.45
CA ARG A 124 -17.93 -7.58 -2.71
C ARG A 124 -19.08 -6.82 -3.33
N ASP A 125 -18.92 -5.52 -3.47
CA ASP A 125 -19.93 -4.66 -4.06
C ASP A 125 -19.80 -4.64 -5.59
N ARG A 126 -20.65 -3.83 -6.24
CA ARG A 126 -20.60 -3.63 -7.70
C ARG A 126 -19.23 -3.15 -8.20
N ARG A 127 -18.44 -2.44 -7.40
CA ARG A 127 -17.12 -1.95 -7.83
C ARG A 127 -16.16 -3.12 -8.02
N PHE A 128 -16.17 -4.06 -7.08
CA PHE A 128 -15.41 -5.30 -7.19
C PHE A 128 -15.85 -6.14 -8.40
N GLU A 129 -17.15 -6.39 -8.55
CA GLU A 129 -17.69 -7.15 -9.69
C GLU A 129 -17.30 -6.52 -11.03
N ASN A 130 -17.38 -5.19 -11.15
CA ASN A 130 -16.98 -4.46 -12.34
C ASN A 130 -15.48 -4.55 -12.63
N LEU A 131 -14.63 -4.58 -11.60
CA LEU A 131 -13.19 -4.79 -11.76
C LEU A 131 -12.91 -6.18 -12.35
N VAL A 132 -13.52 -7.22 -11.79
CA VAL A 132 -13.34 -8.60 -12.24
C VAL A 132 -13.84 -8.78 -13.67
N SER A 133 -15.04 -8.29 -13.98
CA SER A 133 -15.59 -8.35 -15.34
C SER A 133 -14.64 -7.66 -16.34
N PHE A 134 -14.18 -6.45 -16.01
CA PHE A 134 -13.24 -5.71 -16.84
C PHE A 134 -11.97 -6.52 -17.13
N LEU A 135 -11.36 -7.15 -16.12
CA LEU A 135 -10.15 -7.94 -16.32
C LEU A 135 -10.39 -9.19 -17.18
N ARG A 136 -11.52 -9.88 -16.98
CA ARG A 136 -11.88 -11.05 -17.78
C ARG A 136 -12.13 -10.70 -19.25
N ASP A 137 -12.81 -9.60 -19.49
CA ASP A 137 -13.15 -9.14 -20.85
C ASP A 137 -11.89 -8.67 -21.59
N GLU A 138 -11.12 -7.77 -20.96
CA GLU A 138 -9.90 -7.17 -21.54
C GLU A 138 -8.83 -8.22 -21.85
N TYR A 139 -8.68 -9.21 -20.96
CA TYR A 139 -7.65 -10.25 -21.08
C TYR A 139 -8.21 -11.62 -21.46
N SER A 140 -9.36 -11.64 -22.14
CA SER A 140 -10.01 -12.86 -22.66
C SER A 140 -9.10 -13.70 -23.58
N ASN A 141 -8.12 -13.08 -24.23
CA ASN A 141 -7.10 -13.72 -25.05
C ASN A 141 -5.91 -14.30 -24.25
N ARG A 142 -5.92 -14.23 -22.92
CA ARG A 142 -4.88 -14.75 -22.03
C ARG A 142 -5.45 -15.88 -21.14
N PRO A 143 -5.62 -17.11 -21.65
CA PRO A 143 -6.23 -18.22 -20.88
C PRO A 143 -5.53 -18.50 -19.56
N ALA A 144 -4.19 -18.46 -19.56
CA ALA A 144 -3.41 -18.68 -18.34
C ALA A 144 -3.64 -17.61 -17.27
N PHE A 145 -4.11 -16.40 -17.64
CA PHE A 145 -4.50 -15.39 -16.65
C PHE A 145 -5.89 -15.70 -16.09
N LEU A 146 -6.85 -16.02 -16.96
CA LEU A 146 -8.20 -16.43 -16.55
C LEU A 146 -8.15 -17.63 -15.59
N ASP A 147 -7.29 -18.62 -15.86
CA ASP A 147 -7.04 -19.75 -14.96
C ASP A 147 -6.62 -19.31 -13.55
N GLU A 148 -5.77 -18.28 -13.42
CA GLU A 148 -5.33 -17.81 -12.11
C GLU A 148 -6.46 -17.06 -11.39
N LEU A 149 -7.30 -16.30 -12.11
CA LEU A 149 -8.49 -15.67 -11.54
C LEU A 149 -9.50 -16.70 -11.00
N GLU A 150 -9.77 -17.75 -11.78
CA GLU A 150 -10.69 -18.82 -11.37
C GLU A 150 -10.21 -19.54 -10.10
N LYS A 151 -8.90 -19.78 -9.96
CA LYS A 151 -8.32 -20.46 -8.79
C LYS A 151 -8.55 -19.72 -7.48
N VAL A 152 -8.55 -18.39 -7.50
CA VAL A 152 -8.80 -17.56 -6.31
C VAL A 152 -10.29 -17.27 -6.08
N GLY A 153 -11.17 -17.86 -6.91
CA GLY A 153 -12.61 -17.69 -6.82
C GLY A 153 -13.06 -16.27 -7.16
N VAL A 154 -12.36 -15.64 -8.11
CA VAL A 154 -12.63 -14.29 -8.62
C VAL A 154 -13.13 -14.40 -10.04
#